data_AF-A0A957YFE5-F1
#
_entry.id   AF-A0A957YFE5-F1
#
_cell.length_a   1.000
_cell.length_b   1.000
_cell.length_c   1.000
_cell.angle_alpha   90.00
_cell.angle_beta   90.00
_cell.angle_gamma   90.00
#
_symmetry.space_group_name_H-M   'P 1'
#
loop_
_entity.id
_entity.type
_entity.pdbx_description
1 polymer ?
#
loop_
_entity_poly.entity_id
_entity_poly.type
_entity_poly.pdbx_seq_one_letter_code
_entity_poly.pdbx_strand_id
1 'polypeptide(L)'
;MKWPEIRKHYPQQWLMIEAIKAHSEKNKRILDEISVVGKYPDSVSAMKGYMKLHHDAPERELYVFHTDRKELDITERRWLGVRGLQ
;
A
#
# COMPACT_ATOMS: atom_id res chain seq x y z
N MET A 1 -6.66 -6.22 -9.58
CA MET A 1 -6.41 -7.61 -9.12
C MET A 1 -6.71 -7.73 -7.63
N LYS A 2 -6.95 -8.95 -7.14
CA LYS A 2 -7.09 -9.23 -5.69
C LYS A 2 -5.72 -9.59 -5.07
N TRP A 3 -5.54 -9.35 -3.76
CA TRP A 3 -4.27 -9.68 -3.06
C TRP A 3 -3.83 -11.15 -3.20
N PRO A 4 -4.71 -12.17 -3.08
CA PRO A 4 -4.30 -13.56 -3.27
C PRO A 4 -3.78 -13.87 -4.67
N GLU A 5 -4.26 -13.18 -5.71
CA GLU A 5 -3.78 -13.34 -7.09
C GLU A 5 -2.39 -12.73 -7.23
N ILE A 6 -2.18 -11.54 -6.69
CA ILE A 6 -0.88 -10.86 -6.68
C ILE A 6 0.19 -11.73 -6.02
N ARG A 7 -0.13 -12.39 -4.90
CA ARG A 7 0.81 -13.29 -4.24
C ARG A 7 1.23 -14.48 -5.11
N LYS A 8 0.35 -14.98 -5.98
CA LYS A 8 0.68 -16.04 -6.94
C LYS A 8 1.57 -15.54 -8.08
N HIS A 9 1.33 -14.33 -8.57
CA HIS A 9 2.12 -13.72 -9.64
C HIS A 9 3.49 -13.20 -9.18
N TYR A 10 3.62 -12.84 -7.90
CA TYR A 10 4.80 -12.20 -7.33
C TYR A 10 5.23 -12.86 -6.01
N PRO A 11 5.67 -14.13 -6.01
CA PRO A 11 6.09 -14.80 -4.78
C PRO A 11 7.37 -14.16 -4.19
N GLN A 12 7.42 -14.04 -2.86
CA GLN A 12 8.59 -13.55 -2.10
C GLN A 12 9.15 -12.20 -2.59
N GLN A 13 8.27 -11.22 -2.77
CA GLN A 13 8.61 -9.92 -3.35
C GLN A 13 8.07 -8.77 -2.50
N TRP A 14 8.86 -7.71 -2.34
CA TRP A 14 8.34 -6.40 -1.88
C TRP A 14 7.64 -5.68 -3.03
N LEU A 15 6.40 -5.29 -2.81
CA LEU A 15 5.57 -4.60 -3.78
C LEU A 15 5.12 -3.25 -3.23
N MET A 16 5.09 -2.25 -4.10
CA MET A 16 4.25 -1.07 -3.91
C MET A 16 2.96 -1.29 -4.69
N ILE A 17 1.84 -1.18 -3.99
CA ILE A 17 0.51 -1.35 -4.56
C ILE A 17 -0.28 -0.06 -4.42
N GLU A 18 -1.18 0.16 -5.37
CA GLU A 18 -2.16 1.23 -5.32
C GLU A 18 -3.55 0.62 -5.08
N ALA A 19 -4.31 1.22 -4.17
CA ALA A 19 -5.71 0.91 -3.99
C ALA A 19 -6.54 1.61 -5.08
N ILE A 20 -7.06 0.81 -6.01
CA ILE A 20 -7.95 1.29 -7.08
C ILE A 20 -9.39 1.40 -6.55
N LYS A 21 -9.79 0.45 -5.71
CA LYS A 21 -11.06 0.47 -4.99
C LYS A 21 -10.84 -0.05 -3.58
N ALA A 22 -11.33 0.69 -2.60
CA ALA A 22 -11.27 0.32 -1.20
C ALA A 22 -12.47 0.86 -0.44
N HIS A 23 -12.83 0.18 0.64
CA HIS A 23 -13.82 0.64 1.59
C HIS A 23 -13.29 0.47 3.01
N SER A 24 -13.95 1.12 3.96
CA SER A 24 -13.58 1.03 5.37
C SER A 24 -14.68 0.31 6.15
N GLU A 25 -14.30 -0.70 6.93
CA GLU A 25 -15.21 -1.43 7.81
C GLU A 25 -14.52 -1.62 9.17
N LYS A 26 -15.19 -1.29 10.28
CA LYS A 26 -14.71 -1.53 11.66
C LYS A 26 -13.25 -1.08 11.90
N ASN A 27 -12.91 0.13 11.48
CA ASN A 27 -11.56 0.73 11.56
C ASN A 27 -10.48 0.03 10.73
N LYS A 28 -10.86 -0.85 9.81
CA LYS A 28 -9.94 -1.44 8.83
C LYS A 28 -10.22 -0.86 7.46
N ARG A 29 -9.14 -0.63 6.71
CA ARG A 29 -9.20 -0.29 5.29
C ARG A 29 -9.10 -1.59 4.49
N ILE A 30 -10.16 -1.93 3.77
CA ILE A 30 -10.26 -3.16 2.96
C ILE A 30 -10.01 -2.79 1.50
N LEU A 31 -8.97 -3.38 0.91
CA LEU A 31 -8.62 -3.13 -0.49
C LEU A 31 -9.37 -4.10 -1.40
N ASP A 32 -10.45 -3.63 -2.03
CA ASP A 32 -11.28 -4.42 -2.94
C ASP A 32 -10.55 -4.69 -4.26
N GLU A 33 -9.86 -3.69 -4.78
CA GLU A 33 -9.13 -3.80 -6.03
C GLU A 33 -7.82 -3.05 -5.93
N ILE A 34 -6.74 -3.74 -6.30
CA ILE A 34 -5.38 -3.20 -6.24
C ILE A 34 -4.65 -3.38 -7.56
N SER A 35 -3.70 -2.47 -7.79
CA SER A 35 -2.73 -2.50 -8.89
C SER A 35 -1.32 -2.56 -8.32
N VAL A 36 -0.42 -3.31 -8.98
CA VAL A 36 1.00 -3.33 -8.61
C VAL A 36 1.71 -2.23 -9.41
N VAL A 37 2.25 -1.24 -8.69
CA VAL A 37 2.89 -0.06 -9.29
C VAL A 37 4.42 -0.09 -9.16
N GLY A 38 4.97 -0.99 -8.34
CA GLY A 38 6.41 -1.18 -8.23
C GLY A 38 6.77 -2.53 -7.60
N LYS A 39 7.94 -3.05 -7.96
CA LYS A 39 8.53 -4.28 -7.42
C LYS A 39 9.95 -3.96 -6.95
N TYR A 40 10.29 -4.45 -5.77
CA TYR A 40 11.51 -4.07 -5.07
C TYR A 40 12.17 -5.28 -4.43
N PRO A 41 13.51 -5.38 -4.44
CA PRO A 41 14.22 -6.48 -3.81
C PRO A 41 14.11 -6.46 -2.28
N ASP A 42 13.90 -5.29 -1.66
CA ASP A 42 13.87 -5.12 -0.21
C ASP A 42 12.89 -4.01 0.23
N SER A 43 12.63 -3.96 1.54
CA SER A 43 11.72 -2.97 2.13
C SER A 43 12.24 -1.53 2.00
N VAL A 44 13.55 -1.32 2.06
CA VAL A 44 14.16 0.01 2.05
C VAL A 44 13.97 0.66 0.68
N SER A 45 14.25 -0.08 -0.39
CA SER A 45 14.02 0.38 -1.76
C SER A 45 12.54 0.57 -2.06
N ALA A 46 11.67 -0.29 -1.54
CA ALA A 46 10.21 -0.12 -1.66
C ALA A 46 9.71 1.17 -0.98
N MET A 47 10.17 1.43 0.25
CA MET A 47 9.79 2.64 0.98
C MET A 47 10.35 3.91 0.34
N LYS A 48 11.56 3.87 -0.23
CA LYS A 48 12.10 4.99 -1.03
C LYS A 48 11.23 5.29 -2.24
N GLY A 49 10.80 4.25 -2.96
CA GLY A 49 9.86 4.39 -4.08
C GLY A 49 8.51 4.98 -3.66
N TYR A 50 7.97 4.51 -2.54
CA TYR A 50 6.75 5.05 -1.93
C TYR A 50 6.87 6.53 -1.60
N MET A 51 7.94 6.94 -0.90
CA MET A 51 8.13 8.34 -0.50
C MET A 51 8.20 9.28 -1.70
N LYS A 52 8.92 8.87 -2.76
CA LYS A 52 9.00 9.64 -4.00
C LYS A 52 7.62 9.79 -4.65
N LEU A 53 6.92 8.68 -4.86
CA LEU A 53 5.64 8.72 -5.56
C LEU A 53 4.55 9.44 -4.75
N HIS A 54 4.56 9.30 -3.42
CA HIS A 54 3.65 10.01 -2.54
C HIS A 54 3.94 11.53 -2.50
N HIS A 55 5.20 11.94 -2.65
CA HIS A 55 5.55 13.35 -2.83
C HIS A 55 5.01 13.91 -4.15
N ASP A 56 5.19 13.16 -5.24
CA ASP A 56 4.79 13.57 -6.59
C ASP A 56 3.26 13.52 -6.81
N ALA A 57 2.57 12.60 -6.13
CA ALA A 57 1.14 12.32 -6.27
C ALA A 57 0.50 11.92 -4.92
N PRO A 58 0.35 12.87 -3.98
CA PRO A 58 -0.10 12.60 -2.61
C PRO A 58 -1.55 12.10 -2.51
N GLU A 59 -2.37 12.31 -3.55
CA GLU A 59 -3.74 11.83 -3.65
C GLU A 59 -3.86 10.33 -3.90
N ARG A 60 -2.78 9.69 -4.37
CA ARG A 60 -2.77 8.25 -4.63
C ARG A 60 -2.71 7.46 -3.33
N GLU A 61 -3.64 6.50 -3.19
CA GLU A 61 -3.71 5.62 -2.03
C GLU A 61 -2.72 4.44 -2.21
N LEU A 62 -1.49 4.66 -1.77
CA LEU A 62 -0.37 3.73 -1.95
C LEU A 62 -0.04 2.94 -0.68
N TYR A 63 0.38 1.69 -0.85
CA TYR A 63 0.86 0.84 0.24
C TYR A 63 2.11 0.04 -0.18
N VAL A 64 2.93 -0.30 0.80
CA VAL A 64 4.08 -1.21 0.62
C VAL A 64 3.86 -2.48 1.43
N PHE A 65 3.89 -3.63 0.77
CA PHE A 65 3.75 -4.94 1.39
C PHE A 65 4.69 -5.96 0.78
N HIS A 66 5.11 -6.92 1.60
CA HIS A 66 5.75 -8.14 1.12
C HIS A 66 4.69 -9.23 0.88
N THR A 67 4.86 -10.03 -0.16
CA THR A 67 3.85 -11.03 -0.60
C THR A 67 3.81 -12.31 0.23
N ASP A 68 4.69 -12.46 1.21
CA ASP A 68 4.57 -13.50 2.24
C ASP A 68 3.33 -13.29 3.14
N ARG A 69 2.86 -12.05 3.28
CA ARG A 69 1.66 -11.71 4.06
C ARG A 69 0.43 -12.33 3.42
N LYS A 70 -0.22 -13.24 4.15
CA LYS A 70 -1.44 -13.91 3.68
C LYS A 70 -2.59 -12.94 3.46
N GLU A 71 -2.68 -11.93 4.33
CA GLU A 71 -3.75 -10.94 4.35
C GLU A 71 -3.16 -9.54 4.52
N LEU A 72 -3.90 -8.53 4.06
CA LEU A 72 -3.57 -7.13 4.26
C LEU A 72 -4.28 -6.65 5.53
N ASP A 73 -3.52 -6.35 6.57
CA ASP A 73 -4.06 -5.76 7.81
C ASP A 73 -3.72 -4.26 7.84
N ILE A 74 -4.68 -3.46 7.39
CA ILE A 74 -4.56 -2.00 7.30
C ILE A 74 -5.53 -1.41 8.30
N THR A 75 -4.99 -0.84 9.38
CA THR A 75 -5.80 -0.05 10.31
C THR A 75 -5.99 1.35 9.76
N GLU A 76 -7.24 1.76 9.59
CA GLU A 76 -7.59 3.12 9.22
C GLU A 76 -7.30 4.04 10.41
N ARG A 77 -6.20 4.79 10.33
CA ARG A 77 -5.94 5.86 11.29
C ARG A 77 -6.59 7.14 10.79
N ARG A 78 -7.68 7.56 11.44
CA ARG A 78 -8.19 8.93 11.29
C ARG A 78 -7.14 9.89 11.83
N TRP A 79 -6.43 10.55 10.93
CA TRP A 79 -5.49 11.60 11.28
C TRP A 79 -6.27 12.86 11.70
N LEU A 80 -6.41 13.07 13.02
CA LEU A 80 -6.89 14.33 13.60
C LEU A 80 -5.69 15.28 13.60
N GLY A 81 -5.55 16.07 12.54
CA GLY A 81 -4.29 16.72 12.20
C GLY A 81 -3.64 17.59 13.27
N VAL A 82 -2.30 17.54 13.30
CA VAL A 82 -1.48 18.72 13.58
C VAL A 82 -0.57 18.90 12.37
N ARG A 83 -0.97 19.79 11.45
CA ARG A 83 -0.01 20.34 10.49
C ARG A 83 0.95 21.20 11.30
N GLY A 84 2.16 20.70 11.54
CA GLY A 84 3.26 21.56 11.93
C GLY A 84 3.46 22.58 10.81
N LEU A 85 3.27 23.86 11.13
CA LEU A 85 3.80 24.96 10.35
C LEU A 85 5.32 24.75 10.19
N GLN A 86 5.79 24.67 8.96
CA GLN A 86 7.17 25.03 8.62
C GLN A 86 7.20 25.67 7.24
#